data_AF-A0A3R8W571-F1
#
_entry.id   AF-A0A3R8W571-F1
#
_cell.length_a   1.000
_cell.length_b   1.000
_cell.length_c   1.000
_cell.angle_alpha   90.00
_cell.angle_beta   90.00
_cell.angle_gamma   90.00
#
_symmetry.space_group_name_H-M   'P 1'
#
loop_
_entity.id
_entity.type
_entity.pdbx_description
1 polymer ?
#
loop_
_entity_poly.entity_id
_entity_poly.type
_entity_poly.pdbx_seq_one_letter_code
_entity_poly.pdbx_strand_id
1 'polypeptide(L)' 'MKLTLPRYDQAPVLVVGDVMLDRYWHGGTSRISPEAPVPVVRVEQIEDRPGGAANVALNIASLGAPSL' A
#
# COMPACT_ATOMS: atom_id res chain seq x y z
N MET A 1 28.21 7.50 4.12
CA MET A 1 27.89 6.91 5.43
C MET A 1 27.19 5.59 5.19
N LYS A 2 27.72 4.44 5.61
CA LYS A 2 27.02 3.15 5.49
C LYS A 2 26.14 2.98 6.73
N LEU A 3 24.83 2.91 6.55
CA LEU A 3 23.89 2.48 7.58
C LEU A 3 23.94 0.95 7.63
N THR A 4 24.37 0.39 8.75
CA THR A 4 24.27 -1.04 9.02
C THR A 4 23.02 -1.26 9.86
N LEU A 5 22.03 -1.95 9.28
CA LEU A 5 20.83 -2.34 10.02
C LEU A 5 21.12 -3.55 10.92
N PRO A 6 20.53 -3.61 12.13
CA PRO A 6 20.55 -4.81 12.95
C PRO A 6 19.90 -6.00 12.24
N ARG A 7 20.22 -7.21 12.70
CA ARG A 7 19.54 -8.42 12.29
C ARG A 7 18.20 -8.53 13.02
N TYR A 8 17.11 -8.66 12.26
CA TYR A 8 15.76 -8.76 12.82
C TYR A 8 15.15 -10.16 12.74
N ASP A 9 15.90 -11.17 12.26
CA ASP A 9 15.42 -12.55 12.08
C ASP A 9 15.03 -13.26 13.38
N GLN A 10 15.43 -12.71 14.54
CA GLN A 10 15.08 -13.22 15.87
C GLN A 10 14.04 -12.37 16.61
N ALA A 11 13.40 -11.41 15.93
CA ALA A 11 12.39 -10.54 16.51
C ALA A 11 11.01 -10.81 15.87
N PRO A 12 10.31 -11.89 16.24
CA PRO A 12 8.98 -12.15 15.71
C PRO A 12 7.98 -11.09 16.20
N VAL A 13 7.13 -10.62 15.30
CA VAL A 13 6.12 -9.59 15.59
C VAL A 13 4.74 -10.11 15.21
N LEU A 14 3.81 -10.11 16.17
CA LEU A 14 2.39 -10.39 15.93
C LEU A 14 1.69 -9.09 15.52
N VAL A 15 1.05 -9.08 14.36
CA VAL A 15 0.28 -7.92 13.88
C VAL A 15 -1.21 -8.17 14.08
N VAL A 16 -1.87 -7.34 14.90
CA VAL A 16 -3.32 -7.39 15.12
C VAL A 16 -3.94 -6.08 14.68
N GLY A 17 -4.89 -6.15 13.76
CA GLY A 17 -5.63 -5.00 13.26
C GLY A 17 -6.37 -5.33 11.97
N ASP A 18 -7.06 -4.33 11.44
CA ASP A 18 -7.85 -4.49 10.21
C ASP A 18 -6.95 -4.53 8.98
N VAL A 19 -7.22 -5.49 8.10
CA VAL A 19 -6.60 -5.58 6.78
C VAL A 19 -7.48 -4.89 5.75
N MET A 20 -6.85 -4.21 4.79
CA MET A 20 -7.54 -3.59 3.68
C MET A 20 -6.71 -3.68 2.40
N LEU A 21 -7.35 -3.42 1.27
CA LEU A 21 -6.71 -3.33 -0.04
C LEU A 21 -6.65 -1.87 -0.46
N ASP A 22 -5.44 -1.36 -0.63
CA ASP A 22 -5.22 -0.02 -1.18
C ASP A 22 -5.18 -0.15 -2.70
N ARG A 23 -6.26 0.27 -3.37
CA ARG A 23 -6.37 0.28 -4.82
C ARG A 23 -6.15 1.68 -5.38
N TYR A 24 -5.19 1.79 -6.29
CA TYR A 24 -4.83 3.01 -6.99
C TYR A 24 -5.32 2.96 -8.43
N TRP A 25 -6.02 3.99 -8.88
CA TRP A 25 -6.43 4.17 -10.27
C TRP A 25 -5.63 5.29 -10.90
N HIS A 26 -4.96 4.98 -11.99
CA HIS A 26 -4.18 5.93 -12.78
C HIS A 26 -4.86 6.14 -14.13
N GLY A 27 -5.00 7.40 -14.51
CA GLY A 27 -5.70 7.78 -15.72
C GLY A 27 -5.75 9.29 -15.92
N GLY A 28 -5.82 9.72 -17.18
CA GLY A 28 -5.98 11.12 -17.52
C GLY A 28 -7.42 11.62 -17.35
N THR A 29 -7.59 12.94 -17.27
CA THR A 29 -8.88 13.61 -17.38
C THR A 29 -8.84 14.63 -18.52
N SER A 30 -9.89 14.65 -19.35
CA SER A 30 -9.99 15.54 -20.52
C SER A 30 -11.30 16.30 -20.60
N ARG A 31 -12.27 16.02 -19.71
CA ARG A 31 -13.58 16.69 -19.70
C ARG A 31 -14.23 16.68 -18.33
N ILE A 32 -15.19 17.58 -18.16
CA ILE A 32 -16.13 17.63 -17.02
C ILE A 32 -17.40 16.84 -17.37
N SER A 33 -18.01 16.19 -16.38
CA SER A 33 -19.29 15.48 -16.53
C SER A 33 -20.42 16.46 -16.86
N PRO A 34 -21.31 16.14 -17.82
CA PRO A 34 -22.51 16.93 -18.05
C PRO A 34 -23.58 16.77 -16.95
N GLU A 35 -23.49 15.74 -16.11
CA GLU A 35 -24.43 15.44 -15.02
C GLU A 35 -24.09 16.17 -13.71
N ALA A 36 -22.81 16.52 -13.49
CA ALA A 36 -22.34 17.25 -12.31
C ALA A 36 -20.99 17.94 -12.59
N PRO A 37 -20.64 19.04 -11.88
CA PRO A 37 -19.38 19.76 -12.08
C PRO A 37 -18.17 19.01 -11.48
N VAL A 38 -17.93 17.78 -11.95
CA VAL A 38 -16.84 16.89 -11.52
C VAL A 38 -16.05 16.37 -12.72
N PRO A 39 -14.72 16.15 -12.61
CA PRO A 39 -13.91 15.59 -13.68
C PRO A 39 -14.28 14.14 -13.98
N VAL A 40 -14.22 13.76 -15.26
CA VAL A 40 -14.28 12.34 -15.66
C VAL A 40 -12.85 11.83 -15.82
N VAL A 41 -12.47 10.81 -15.05
CA VAL A 41 -11.18 10.13 -15.18
C VAL A 41 -11.34 8.92 -16.08
N ARG A 42 -10.53 8.84 -17.14
CA ARG A 42 -10.39 7.62 -17.95
C ARG A 42 -9.31 6.76 -17.29
N VAL A 43 -9.72 5.78 -16.50
CA VAL A 43 -8.79 4.85 -15.83
C VAL A 43 -8.12 3.97 -16.88
N GLU A 44 -6.79 3.92 -16.84
CA GLU A 44 -5.96 3.17 -17.79
C GLU A 44 -5.08 2.13 -17.08
N GLN A 45 -4.77 2.35 -15.80
CA GLN A 45 -4.02 1.40 -14.98
C GLN A 45 -4.61 1.33 -13.57
N ILE A 46 -4.58 0.12 -13.02
CA ILE A 46 -4.98 -0.16 -11.65
C ILE A 46 -3.79 -0.82 -10.95
N GLU A 47 -3.44 -0.35 -9.76
CA GLU A 47 -2.44 -0.97 -8.90
C GLU A 47 -3.06 -1.31 -7.55
N ASP A 48 -2.86 -2.55 -7.11
CA ASP A 48 -3.39 -3.06 -5.84
C ASP A 48 -2.22 -3.28 -4.87
N ARG A 49 -2.34 -2.73 -3.66
CA ARG A 49 -1.33 -2.87 -2.60
C ARG A 49 -1.99 -3.34 -1.30
N PRO A 50 -1.29 -4.12 -0.46
CA PRO A 50 -1.75 -4.38 0.89
C PRO A 50 -1.86 -3.08 1.67
N GLY A 51 -3.00 -2.86 2.32
CA GLY A 51 -3.28 -1.71 3.17
C GLY A 51 -3.51 -2.12 4.62
N GLY A 52 -3.55 -1.13 5.52
CA GLY A 52 -3.79 -1.35 6.95
C GLY A 52 -2.77 -2.30 7.59
N ALA A 53 -3.25 -3.24 8.40
CA ALA A 53 -2.43 -4.23 9.09
C ALA A 53 -1.59 -5.08 8.13
N ALA A 54 -2.06 -5.31 6.89
CA ALA A 54 -1.32 -6.06 5.88
C ALA A 54 -0.06 -5.32 5.41
N ASN A 55 -0.13 -3.98 5.26
CA ASN A 55 1.05 -3.17 4.94
C ASN A 55 2.07 -3.18 6.09
N VAL A 56 1.60 -3.14 7.34
CA VAL A 56 2.46 -3.22 8.52
C VAL A 56 3.22 -4.54 8.54
N ALA A 57 2.53 -5.67 8.36
CA ALA A 57 3.15 -6.99 8.28
C ALA A 57 4.16 -7.07 7.12
N LEU A 58 3.83 -6.53 5.94
CA LEU A 58 4.73 -6.51 4.78
C LEU A 58 6.04 -5.75 5.08
N ASN A 59 5.97 -4.61 5.76
CA ASN A 59 7.17 -3.84 6.13
C ASN A 59 8.02 -4.54 7.20
N ILE A 60 7.40 -5.23 8.16
CA ILE A 60 8.13 -6.05 9.15
C ILE A 60 8.88 -7.18 8.43
N ALA A 61 8.20 -7.88 7.52
CA ALA A 61 8.79 -8.96 6.73
C ALA A 61 9.94 -8.47 5.83
N SER A 62 9.82 -7.27 5.23
CA SER A 62 10.87 -6.70 4.36
C SER A 62 12.15 -6.35 5.11
N LEU A 63 12.06 -6.11 6.42
CA LEU A 63 13.22 -5.93 7.31
C LEU A 63 13.85 -7.26 7.75
N GLY A 64 13.28 -8.41 7.37
CA GLY A 64 13.77 -9.74 7.72
C GLY A 64 13.25 -10.27 9.05
N ALA A 65 12.30 -9.59 9.69
CA ALA A 65 11.62 -10.09 10.88
C ALA A 65 10.47 -11.04 10.51
N PRO A 66 10.28 -12.17 11.22
CA PRO A 66 9.08 -12.97 11.06
C PRO A 66 7.84 -12.19 11.51
N SER A 67 6.92 -11.89 10.58
CA SER A 67 5.58 -11.38 10.92
C SER A 67 4.61 -12.56 11.05
N LEU A 68 3.97 -12.68 12.21
CA LEU A 68 2.94 -13.69 12.52
C LEU A 68 1.54 -13.10 12.47
#